data_AF-A0A0B1YAA9-F1
#
_entry.id   AF-A0A0B1YAA9-F1
#
_cell.length_a   1.000
_cell.length_b   1.000
_cell.length_c   1.000
_cell.angle_alpha   90.00
_cell.angle_beta   90.00
_cell.angle_gamma   90.00
#
_symmetry.space_group_name_H-M   'P 1'
#
loop_
_entity.id
_entity.type
_entity.pdbx_description
1 polymer ?
#
loop_
_entity_poly.entity_id
_entity_poly.type
_entity_poly.pdbx_seq_one_letter_code
_entity_poly.pdbx_strand_id
1 'polypeptide(L)'
;MHWSWKIAHGTAPSSVPPMDGVNIEWVHPTLDASVSAARDMVNAYGMQNLQIPAALISRHTQRKAIDMTIGWSGTLAIRNAAGEIVTITSTPRTGMNAILKQVGQSYGVIKFVGGASDKPHWSTDGH
;
A
#
# COMPACT_ATOMS: atom_id res chain seq x y z
N MET A 1 6.06 -0.82 12.12
CA MET A 1 4.71 -0.27 11.80
C MET A 1 3.59 -1.03 12.50
N HIS A 2 3.27 -2.28 12.13
CA HIS A 2 2.14 -3.02 12.73
C HIS A 2 2.22 -3.12 14.27
N TRP A 3 3.34 -3.66 14.77
CA TRP A 3 3.51 -3.93 16.20
C TRP A 3 3.64 -2.67 17.05
N SER A 4 4.34 -1.64 16.57
CA SER A 4 4.41 -0.35 17.26
C SER A 4 3.01 0.28 17.43
N TRP A 5 2.17 0.21 16.39
CA TRP A 5 0.77 0.65 16.53
C TRP A 5 0.02 -0.19 17.56
N LYS A 6 0.12 -1.52 17.49
CA LYS A 6 -0.56 -2.44 18.42
C LYS A 6 -0.17 -2.21 19.88
N ILE A 7 1.13 -2.02 20.17
CA ILE A 7 1.63 -1.73 21.52
C ILE A 7 1.13 -0.37 22.01
N ALA A 8 1.20 0.66 21.17
CA ALA A 8 0.70 2.00 21.50
C ALA A 8 -0.80 2.00 21.86
N HIS A 9 -1.55 0.98 21.39
CA HIS A 9 -2.98 0.75 21.63
C HIS A 9 -3.25 -0.44 22.56
N GLY A 10 -2.31 -0.79 23.44
CA GLY A 10 -2.55 -1.69 24.58
C GLY A 10 -2.19 -3.17 24.36
N THR A 11 -1.56 -3.52 23.24
CA THR A 11 -0.97 -4.87 23.11
C THR A 11 0.27 -4.98 23.99
N ALA A 12 0.38 -6.08 24.75
CA ALA A 12 1.55 -6.35 25.58
C ALA A 12 2.82 -6.42 24.72
N PRO A 13 3.90 -5.67 25.04
CA PRO A 13 5.12 -5.68 24.22
C PRO A 13 5.78 -7.06 24.12
N SER A 14 5.69 -7.86 25.18
CA SER A 14 6.23 -9.22 25.24
C SER A 14 5.48 -10.24 24.37
N SER A 15 4.29 -9.92 23.85
CA SER A 15 3.55 -10.81 22.96
C SER A 15 3.90 -10.63 21.48
N VAL A 16 4.75 -9.65 21.16
CA VAL A 16 5.19 -9.42 19.79
C VAL A 16 6.15 -10.54 19.37
N PRO A 17 5.84 -11.29 18.30
CA PRO A 17 6.73 -12.33 17.81
C PRO A 17 8.04 -11.73 17.30
N PRO A 18 9.19 -12.40 17.51
CA PRO A 18 10.45 -11.99 16.92
C PRO A 18 10.36 -12.05 15.38
N MET A 19 11.15 -11.21 14.70
CA MET A 19 11.24 -11.17 13.25
C MET A 19 12.70 -11.19 12.82
N ASP A 20 13.09 -12.24 12.10
CA ASP A 20 14.46 -12.38 11.60
C ASP A 20 14.87 -11.20 10.74
N GLY A 21 16.08 -10.69 10.97
CA GLY A 21 16.62 -9.52 10.28
C GLY A 21 16.06 -8.17 10.76
N VAL A 22 15.15 -8.16 11.75
CA VAL A 22 14.59 -6.94 12.35
C VAL A 22 14.78 -6.97 13.86
N ASN A 23 15.88 -6.36 14.31
CA ASN A 23 16.20 -6.27 15.73
C ASN A 23 15.50 -5.04 16.34
N ILE A 24 14.35 -5.27 16.97
CA ILE A 24 13.63 -4.24 17.73
C ILE A 24 13.48 -4.71 19.18
N GLU A 25 13.92 -3.89 20.12
CA GLU A 25 13.63 -4.07 21.54
C GLU A 25 12.20 -3.56 21.80
N TRP A 26 11.25 -4.48 21.90
CA TRP A 26 9.86 -4.12 22.23
C TRP A 26 9.64 -3.97 23.74
N VAL A 27 10.39 -4.72 24.54
CA VAL A 27 10.26 -4.75 26.00
C VAL A 27 11.35 -3.89 26.61
N HIS A 28 10.96 -2.72 27.10
CA HIS A 28 11.82 -1.81 27.85
C HIS A 28 11.68 -2.07 29.37
N PRO A 29 12.50 -1.43 30.24
CA PRO A 29 12.48 -1.66 31.68
C PRO A 29 11.10 -1.46 32.35
N THR A 30 10.23 -0.65 31.74
CA THR A 30 8.84 -0.47 32.19
C THR A 30 7.87 -0.58 31.02
N LEU A 31 6.61 -0.93 31.34
CA LEU A 31 5.53 -0.93 30.35
C LEU A 31 5.36 0.46 29.73
N ASP A 32 5.39 1.52 30.54
CA ASP A 32 5.26 2.91 30.06
C ASP A 32 6.38 3.28 29.09
N ALA A 33 7.63 2.87 29.36
CA ALA A 33 8.74 3.10 28.44
C ALA A 33 8.51 2.37 27.10
N SER A 34 7.98 1.14 27.14
CA SER A 34 7.68 0.36 25.95
C SER A 34 6.56 0.99 25.10
N VAL A 35 5.50 1.46 25.76
CA VAL A 35 4.38 2.16 25.10
C VAL A 35 4.84 3.51 24.55
N SER A 36 5.71 4.24 25.27
CA SER A 36 6.26 5.50 24.80
C SER A 36 7.11 5.32 23.53
N ALA A 37 8.05 4.37 23.54
CA ALA A 37 8.87 4.09 22.36
C ALA A 37 8.01 3.64 21.16
N ALA A 38 6.98 2.82 21.40
CA ALA A 38 6.03 2.42 20.37
C ALA A 38 5.24 3.62 19.79
N ARG A 39 4.85 4.59 20.62
CA ARG A 39 4.21 5.85 20.17
C ARG A 39 5.17 6.71 19.36
N ASP A 40 6.44 6.79 19.73
CA ASP A 40 7.45 7.51 18.96
C ASP A 40 7.59 6.91 17.55
N MET A 41 7.59 5.58 17.43
CA MET A 41 7.55 4.90 16.13
C MET A 41 6.26 5.18 15.36
N VAL A 42 5.09 5.14 16.01
CA VAL A 42 3.81 5.53 15.38
C VAL A 42 3.90 6.95 14.81
N ASN A 43 4.49 7.87 15.56
CA ASN A 43 4.66 9.24 15.13
C ASN A 43 5.62 9.38 13.95
N ALA A 44 6.79 8.74 14.03
CA ALA A 44 7.82 8.78 13.00
C ALA A 44 7.33 8.19 11.67
N TYR A 45 6.47 7.17 11.70
CA TYR A 45 5.88 6.57 10.50
C TYR A 45 4.62 7.29 9.99
N GLY A 46 4.17 8.37 10.63
CA GLY A 46 2.95 9.09 10.21
C GLY A 46 1.66 8.29 10.45
N MET A 47 1.64 7.38 11.41
CA MET A 47 0.52 6.47 11.66
C MET A 47 -0.45 6.97 12.74
N GLN A 48 -0.32 8.22 13.20
CA GLN A 48 -1.09 8.77 14.33
C GLN A 48 -2.60 8.76 14.10
N ASN A 49 -3.02 8.88 12.84
CA ASN A 49 -4.42 8.96 12.45
C ASN A 49 -5.00 7.61 12.00
N LEU A 50 -4.20 6.54 11.99
CA LEU A 50 -4.67 5.21 11.60
C LEU A 50 -5.62 4.65 12.66
N GLN A 51 -6.80 4.21 12.19
CA GLN A 51 -7.82 3.57 13.04
C GLN A 51 -7.57 2.07 13.25
N ILE A 52 -6.74 1.47 12.38
CA ILE A 52 -6.36 0.05 12.41
C ILE A 52 -4.86 -0.06 12.19
N PRO A 53 -4.19 -1.13 12.68
CA PRO A 53 -2.76 -1.29 12.46
C PRO A 53 -2.44 -1.50 10.98
N ALA A 54 -1.24 -1.09 10.56
CA ALA A 54 -0.72 -1.41 9.23
C ALA A 54 -0.79 -2.93 8.96
N ALA A 55 -1.28 -3.35 7.79
CA ALA A 55 -1.44 -4.77 7.48
C ALA A 55 -0.09 -5.51 7.43
N LEU A 56 0.00 -6.68 8.06
CA LEU A 56 1.16 -7.57 7.93
C LEU A 56 1.20 -8.28 6.57
N ILE A 57 0.01 -8.57 6.04
CA ILE A 57 -0.17 -9.24 4.77
C ILE A 57 -1.04 -8.34 3.90
N SER A 58 -0.45 -7.86 2.81
CA SER A 58 -1.08 -7.07 1.76
C SER A 58 -0.46 -7.44 0.40
N ARG A 59 -1.07 -7.02 -0.71
CA ARG A 59 -0.48 -7.22 -2.03
C ARG A 59 0.90 -6.58 -2.17
N HIS A 60 1.14 -5.45 -1.52
CA HIS A 60 2.47 -4.81 -1.45
C HIS A 60 3.51 -5.70 -0.75
N THR A 61 3.19 -6.25 0.43
CA THR A 61 4.11 -7.17 1.13
C THR A 61 4.37 -8.47 0.37
N GLN A 62 3.40 -8.90 -0.44
CA GLN A 62 3.51 -10.07 -1.30
C GLN A 62 4.23 -9.79 -2.63
N ARG A 63 4.63 -8.53 -2.90
CA ARG A 63 5.20 -8.08 -4.18
C ARG A 63 4.24 -8.30 -5.37
N LYS A 64 2.95 -8.15 -5.12
CA LYS A 64 1.83 -8.30 -6.07
C LYS A 64 1.05 -7.01 -6.29
N ALA A 65 1.52 -5.90 -5.73
CA ALA A 65 1.00 -4.56 -5.98
C ALA A 65 2.14 -3.58 -6.24
N ILE A 66 1.81 -2.50 -6.94
CA ILE A 66 2.64 -1.34 -7.16
C ILE A 66 1.75 -0.09 -7.15
N ASP A 67 2.24 0.95 -6.50
CA ASP A 67 1.58 2.26 -6.51
C ASP A 67 2.18 3.10 -7.62
N MET A 68 1.34 3.49 -8.59
CA MET A 68 1.75 4.28 -9.75
C MET A 68 0.79 5.45 -9.96
N THR A 69 1.32 6.65 -9.79
CA THR A 69 0.66 7.88 -10.25
C THR A 69 0.97 8.07 -11.73
N ILE A 70 -0.03 7.82 -12.58
CA ILE A 70 0.09 7.92 -14.04
C ILE A 70 -0.60 9.19 -14.52
N GLY A 71 0.07 9.93 -15.41
CA GLY A 71 -0.47 11.07 -16.14
C GLY A 71 0.11 11.15 -17.55
N TRP A 72 -0.66 11.68 -18.50
CA TRP A 72 -0.17 11.96 -19.86
C TRP A 72 -0.87 13.18 -20.47
N SER A 73 -0.33 13.66 -21.58
CA SER A 73 -0.93 14.70 -22.42
C SER A 73 -1.28 14.15 -23.81
N GLY A 74 -2.20 14.81 -24.52
CA GLY A 74 -2.58 14.41 -25.87
C GLY A 74 -3.21 13.02 -25.98
N THR A 75 -2.95 12.36 -27.10
CA THR A 75 -3.39 10.98 -27.37
C THR A 75 -2.31 10.00 -26.92
N LEU A 76 -2.69 9.00 -26.13
CA LEU A 76 -1.79 7.93 -25.72
C LEU A 76 -1.98 6.73 -26.66
N ALA A 77 -0.91 6.27 -27.29
CA ALA A 77 -0.88 5.00 -28.01
C ALA A 77 -0.04 4.00 -27.19
N ILE A 78 -0.64 2.88 -26.79
CA ILE A 78 -0.01 1.88 -25.92
C ILE A 78 -0.38 0.47 -26.39
N ARG A 79 0.52 -0.51 -26.24
CA ARG A 79 0.20 -1.91 -26.53
C ARG A 79 -0.60 -2.56 -25.40
N ASN A 80 -1.52 -3.45 -25.75
CA ASN A 80 -2.10 -4.41 -24.81
C ASN A 80 -1.28 -5.72 -24.77
N ALA A 81 -1.66 -6.65 -23.90
CA ALA A 81 -0.94 -7.92 -23.76
C ALA A 81 -0.99 -8.83 -25.00
N ALA A 82 -1.94 -8.62 -25.93
CA ALA A 82 -1.97 -9.29 -27.23
C ALA A 82 -1.02 -8.64 -28.26
N GLY A 83 -0.36 -7.53 -27.91
CA GLY A 83 0.54 -6.78 -28.78
C GLY A 83 -0.14 -5.73 -29.65
N GLU A 84 -1.46 -5.56 -29.55
CA GLU A 84 -2.25 -4.62 -30.35
C GLU A 84 -2.10 -3.19 -29.82
N ILE A 85 -2.08 -2.21 -30.71
CA ILE A 85 -2.05 -0.79 -30.32
C ILE A 85 -3.46 -0.33 -29.94
N VAL A 86 -3.60 0.12 -28.70
CA VAL A 86 -4.78 0.80 -28.16
C VAL A 86 -4.53 2.30 -28.14
N THR A 87 -5.41 3.06 -28.78
CA THR A 87 -5.36 4.52 -28.82
C THR A 87 -6.33 5.10 -27.79
N ILE A 88 -5.82 5.90 -26.87
CA ILE A 88 -6.59 6.52 -25.78
C ILE A 88 -6.64 8.04 -26.00
N THR A 89 -7.80 8.51 -26.44
CA THR A 89 -8.12 9.94 -26.60
C THR A 89 -8.99 10.48 -25.46
N SER A 90 -9.54 9.58 -24.63
CA SER A 90 -10.49 9.90 -23.56
C SER A 90 -9.85 10.50 -22.31
N THR A 91 -10.69 11.09 -21.46
CA THR A 91 -10.33 11.62 -20.14
C THR A 91 -10.82 10.69 -19.01
N PRO A 92 -10.28 10.81 -17.78
CA PRO A 92 -9.12 11.63 -17.40
C PRO A 92 -7.85 11.09 -18.05
N ARG A 93 -6.85 11.94 -18.27
CA ARG A 93 -5.53 11.52 -18.75
C ARG A 93 -4.63 11.09 -17.60
N THR A 94 -5.14 10.15 -16.81
CA THR A 94 -4.49 9.62 -15.61
C THR A 94 -4.71 8.11 -15.49
N GLY A 95 -4.07 7.48 -14.49
CA GLY A 95 -4.32 6.09 -14.12
C GLY A 95 -5.78 5.72 -13.87
N MET A 96 -6.69 6.70 -13.77
CA MET A 96 -8.13 6.48 -13.60
C MET A 96 -8.91 6.34 -14.92
N ASN A 97 -8.26 6.44 -16.09
CA ASN A 97 -8.92 6.27 -17.38
C ASN A 97 -9.43 4.84 -17.60
N ALA A 98 -10.68 4.68 -18.02
CA ALA A 98 -11.30 3.37 -18.20
C ALA A 98 -10.58 2.48 -19.22
N ILE A 99 -10.11 3.06 -20.34
CA ILE A 99 -9.40 2.30 -21.38
C ILE A 99 -8.01 1.89 -20.87
N LEU A 100 -7.30 2.78 -20.16
CA LEU A 100 -6.01 2.42 -19.56
C LEU A 100 -6.14 1.29 -18.54
N LYS A 101 -7.23 1.26 -17.75
CA LYS A 101 -7.49 0.16 -16.82
C LYS A 101 -7.68 -1.17 -17.54
N GLN A 102 -8.36 -1.19 -18.68
CA GLN A 102 -8.52 -2.39 -19.51
C GLN A 102 -7.17 -2.84 -20.09
N VAL A 103 -6.34 -1.91 -20.55
CA VAL A 103 -4.96 -2.21 -20.99
C VAL A 103 -4.16 -2.84 -19.84
N GLY A 104 -4.17 -2.24 -18.65
CA GLY A 104 -3.50 -2.81 -17.47
C GLY A 104 -4.01 -4.21 -17.13
N GLN A 105 -5.33 -4.40 -17.13
CA GLN A 105 -5.97 -5.69 -16.87
C GLN A 105 -5.53 -6.77 -17.87
N SER A 106 -5.28 -6.41 -19.14
CA SER A 106 -4.76 -7.37 -20.13
C SER A 106 -3.40 -7.94 -19.73
N TYR A 107 -2.58 -7.18 -18.99
CA TYR A 107 -1.29 -7.62 -18.44
C TYR A 107 -1.40 -8.25 -17.04
N GLY A 108 -2.61 -8.43 -16.51
CA GLY A 108 -2.83 -8.87 -15.13
C GLY A 108 -2.55 -7.79 -14.07
N VAL A 109 -2.49 -6.51 -14.47
CA VAL A 109 -2.28 -5.36 -13.57
C VAL A 109 -3.58 -4.59 -13.43
N ILE A 110 -4.31 -4.87 -12.37
CA ILE A 110 -5.69 -4.45 -12.14
C ILE A 110 -5.71 -3.20 -11.27
N LYS A 111 -6.49 -2.20 -11.69
CA LYS A 111 -6.68 -0.96 -10.93
C LYS A 111 -7.48 -1.22 -9.66
N PHE A 112 -7.13 -0.52 -8.58
CA PHE A 112 -7.90 -0.57 -7.34
C PHE A 112 -9.42 -0.42 -7.55
N VAL A 113 -10.18 -1.36 -7.00
CA VAL A 113 -11.65 -1.41 -7.20
C VAL A 113 -12.39 -0.37 -6.35
N GLY A 114 -11.81 0.10 -5.25
CA GLY A 114 -12.38 1.17 -4.42
C GLY A 114 -12.31 2.57 -5.08
N GLY A 115 -11.80 2.65 -6.31
CA GLY A 115 -11.88 3.85 -7.11
C GLY A 115 -10.92 4.94 -6.64
N ALA A 116 -11.45 6.08 -6.24
CA ALA A 116 -10.65 7.27 -5.94
C ALA A 116 -10.07 7.33 -4.52
N SER A 117 -10.44 6.39 -3.64
CA SER A 117 -9.88 6.30 -2.29
C SER A 117 -8.41 5.84 -2.29
N ASP A 118 -7.97 5.14 -3.34
CA ASP A 118 -6.57 4.81 -3.57
C ASP A 118 -6.23 4.88 -5.06
N LYS A 119 -6.00 6.11 -5.54
CA LYS A 119 -5.72 6.39 -6.96
C LYS A 119 -4.37 5.85 -7.44
N PRO A 120 -3.31 5.73 -6.63
CA PRO A 120 -2.07 5.11 -7.09
C PRO A 120 -2.12 3.59 -7.22
N HIS A 121 -2.95 2.88 -6.44
CA HIS A 121 -2.84 1.42 -6.32
C HIS A 121 -3.20 0.61 -7.58
N TRP A 122 -2.30 -0.29 -7.96
CA TRP A 122 -2.49 -1.34 -8.96
C TRP A 122 -1.97 -2.67 -8.43
N SER A 123 -2.68 -3.76 -8.65
CA SER A 123 -2.29 -5.08 -8.14
C SER A 123 -2.76 -6.21 -9.03
N THR A 124 -2.38 -7.44 -8.70
CA THR A 124 -2.82 -8.63 -9.45
C THR A 124 -4.32 -8.92 -9.34
N ASP A 125 -5.03 -8.31 -8.39
CA ASP A 125 -6.46 -8.54 -8.12
C ASP A 125 -7.29 -7.27 -7.90
N GLY A 126 -6.67 -6.09 -7.91
CA GLY A 126 -7.37 -4.81 -7.71
C GLY A 126 -7.70 -4.49 -6.25
N HIS A 127 -7.13 -5.25 -5.30
CA HIS A 127 -7.24 -5.04 -3.86
C HIS A 127 -5.87 -4.86 -3.20
#